data_AF-A0A358WCM2-F1
#
_entry.id   AF-A0A358WCM2-F1
#
_cell.length_a   1.000
_cell.length_b   1.000
_cell.length_c   1.000
_cell.angle_alpha   90.00
_cell.angle_beta   90.00
_cell.angle_gamma   90.00
#
_symmetry.space_group_name_H-M   'P 1'
#
loop_
_entity.id
_entity.type
_entity.pdbx_description
1 polymer ?
#
loop_
_entity_poly.entity_id
_entity_poly.type
_entity_poly.pdbx_seq_one_letter_code
_entity_poly.pdbx_strand_id
1 'polypeptide(L)'
;MKKLTKTTALILSTLMLFGCTNNSVQSGVGDTTPPSECSVTDSKNESKAESSATENSSETDNSSNERKENLVKNIEGYQTFSYDSSVYEITNDNKFKKRLISPYDFEDSFEPNYTNLKRFMRAPVVVKCHVVGDSYFILEGKCGDVEFNRDGHDKGVYTCIYTPVMIDEIIDDFGVKTDYNTGDIVYVMEDYILTESYNNNKPLEWLDESIKDIEKVIENNSDNYLAEQFGEALESDKKYRDYLTSHQTVISTRTVLLEKGQSYLMIFDEKARGFVFDNNQYAANYTVTFDLENDAPKVYMSEEEDADYFNGYYRYRDQWKYLKEKYGDHFKK
;
A
#
# COMPACT_ATOMS: atom_id res chain seq x y z
N MET A 1 6.68 -46.85 -40.12
CA MET A 1 7.77 -45.96 -39.69
C MET A 1 7.56 -44.57 -40.28
N LYS A 2 7.23 -43.58 -39.43
CA LYS A 2 7.77 -42.22 -39.42
C LYS A 2 7.35 -41.61 -38.07
N LYS A 3 8.35 -41.40 -37.21
CA LYS A 3 8.22 -40.73 -35.90
C LYS A 3 7.96 -39.24 -36.15
N LEU A 4 7.00 -38.66 -35.42
CA LEU A 4 6.92 -37.22 -35.19
C LEU A 4 6.75 -37.02 -33.68
N THR A 5 7.88 -36.95 -33.00
CA THR A 5 8.02 -36.37 -31.68
C THR A 5 7.93 -34.85 -31.85
N LYS A 6 6.87 -34.21 -31.37
CA LYS A 6 6.89 -32.78 -31.01
C LYS A 6 5.89 -32.53 -29.88
N THR A 7 6.44 -32.56 -28.66
CA THR A 7 6.17 -31.65 -27.55
C THR A 7 5.05 -30.63 -27.81
N THR A 8 3.82 -30.97 -27.44
CA THR A 8 2.81 -29.96 -27.14
C THR A 8 3.17 -29.41 -25.76
N ALA A 9 3.92 -28.32 -25.78
CA ALA A 9 4.35 -27.63 -24.59
C ALA A 9 3.13 -27.14 -23.82
N LEU A 10 3.10 -27.54 -22.56
CA LEU A 10 2.37 -26.94 -21.46
C LEU A 10 2.62 -25.41 -21.47
N ILE A 11 1.74 -24.62 -22.08
CA ILE A 11 1.65 -23.17 -21.82
C ILE A 11 0.44 -22.99 -20.91
N LEU A 12 0.60 -23.57 -19.74
CA LEU A 12 -0.08 -23.19 -18.51
C LEU A 12 1.07 -22.68 -17.63
N SER A 13 0.90 -21.50 -17.03
CA SER A 13 1.84 -20.81 -16.11
C SER A 13 3.06 -20.08 -16.71
N THR A 14 2.91 -18.78 -17.01
CA THR A 14 3.85 -17.71 -16.63
C THR A 14 3.25 -16.33 -16.96
N LEU A 15 2.45 -15.76 -16.06
CA LEU A 15 2.30 -14.30 -15.99
C LEU A 15 2.10 -13.90 -14.53
N MET A 16 3.03 -14.36 -13.70
CA MET A 16 3.35 -13.82 -12.39
C MET A 16 4.88 -13.78 -12.34
N LEU A 17 5.42 -12.68 -11.80
CA LEU A 17 6.83 -12.33 -11.53
C LEU A 17 7.61 -11.51 -12.59
N PHE A 18 7.78 -10.23 -12.20
CA PHE A 18 8.91 -9.30 -12.35
C PHE A 18 9.45 -8.91 -13.74
N GLY A 19 9.47 -7.58 -13.96
CA GLY A 19 10.71 -6.82 -14.12
C GLY A 19 11.58 -7.03 -15.37
N CYS A 20 11.76 -5.92 -16.09
CA CYS A 20 12.98 -5.47 -16.80
C CYS A 20 12.96 -5.42 -18.34
N THR A 21 13.53 -4.28 -18.81
CA THR A 21 14.17 -3.92 -20.11
C THR A 21 13.27 -3.41 -21.25
N ASN A 22 13.58 -2.34 -22.01
CA ASN A 22 14.78 -1.51 -22.12
C ASN A 22 14.51 -0.16 -22.85
N ASN A 23 15.45 0.78 -22.66
CA ASN A 23 15.58 2.13 -23.23
C ASN A 23 15.29 2.30 -24.74
N SER A 24 14.80 3.50 -25.11
CA SER A 24 15.22 4.17 -26.36
C SER A 24 15.40 5.69 -26.20
N VAL A 25 16.50 6.14 -26.79
CA VAL A 25 17.15 7.45 -26.79
C VAL A 25 16.53 8.42 -27.82
N GLN A 26 16.28 9.67 -27.37
CA GLN A 26 16.53 10.98 -28.01
C GLN A 26 15.70 11.56 -29.18
N SER A 27 15.35 12.85 -28.99
CA SER A 27 15.35 14.01 -29.91
C SER A 27 13.97 14.68 -30.01
N GLY A 28 13.78 16.00 -29.86
CA GLY A 28 14.70 17.13 -29.78
C GLY A 28 13.89 18.42 -29.45
N VAL A 29 14.52 19.36 -28.75
CA VAL A 29 14.95 20.67 -29.26
C VAL A 29 13.87 21.75 -29.17
N GLY A 30 14.14 22.76 -28.33
CA GLY A 30 13.36 23.98 -28.22
C GLY A 30 13.81 24.90 -27.09
N ASP A 31 15.13 25.15 -27.00
CA ASP A 31 15.75 26.32 -26.35
C ASP A 31 15.01 27.60 -26.84
N THR A 32 14.73 28.64 -26.05
CA THR A 32 15.74 29.58 -25.55
C THR A 32 15.24 30.46 -24.39
N THR A 33 15.88 30.28 -23.22
CA THR A 33 16.72 31.28 -22.47
C THR A 33 16.12 32.65 -21.99
N PRO A 34 16.71 33.30 -20.96
CA PRO A 34 16.08 33.47 -19.64
C PRO A 34 16.24 34.92 -19.06
N PRO A 35 16.68 35.17 -17.80
CA PRO A 35 15.89 35.91 -16.81
C PRO A 35 16.55 37.23 -16.35
N SER A 36 15.90 37.97 -15.45
CA SER A 36 16.63 38.88 -14.57
C SER A 36 15.82 39.28 -13.33
N GLU A 37 16.54 39.29 -12.22
CA GLU A 37 16.13 39.42 -10.82
C GLU A 37 15.83 40.86 -10.37
N CYS A 38 15.18 40.91 -9.20
CA CYS A 38 15.36 41.85 -8.08
C CYS A 38 15.22 43.37 -8.28
N SER A 39 14.36 43.97 -7.45
CA SER A 39 14.83 45.01 -6.52
C SER A 39 13.91 45.20 -5.30
N VAL A 40 14.60 45.34 -4.18
CA VAL A 40 14.19 45.65 -2.81
C VAL A 40 13.72 47.10 -2.68
N THR A 41 12.85 47.42 -1.71
CA THR A 41 13.02 48.61 -0.84
C THR A 41 12.15 48.57 0.42
N ASP A 42 12.79 48.95 1.52
CA ASP A 42 12.36 48.99 2.92
C ASP A 42 11.25 50.00 3.24
N SER A 43 10.58 49.83 4.40
CA SER A 43 10.53 50.87 5.45
C SER A 43 9.98 50.36 6.79
N LYS A 44 10.76 50.57 7.85
CA LYS A 44 10.44 50.45 9.29
C LYS A 44 9.54 51.61 9.77
N ASN A 45 8.68 51.35 10.76
CA ASN A 45 8.62 52.21 11.96
C ASN A 45 7.99 51.50 13.17
N GLU A 46 8.62 51.66 14.34
CA GLU A 46 8.15 51.23 15.67
C GLU A 46 7.50 52.42 16.40
N SER A 47 6.51 52.20 17.26
CA SER A 47 6.44 52.84 18.59
C SER A 47 5.27 52.38 19.46
N LYS A 48 5.59 52.24 20.76
CA LYS A 48 4.81 51.84 21.94
C LYS A 48 3.70 52.81 22.37
N ALA A 49 2.65 52.30 23.05
CA ALA A 49 2.17 52.77 24.36
C ALA A 49 1.05 51.85 24.95
N GLU A 50 0.96 51.79 26.28
CA GLU A 50 0.24 50.82 27.14
C GLU A 50 -1.20 51.19 27.58
N SER A 51 -2.01 50.13 27.85
CA SER A 51 -3.10 49.99 28.88
C SER A 51 -4.34 50.91 28.79
N SER A 52 -5.59 50.59 29.18
CA SER A 52 -6.20 49.62 30.11
C SER A 52 -7.74 49.58 29.91
N ALA A 53 -8.42 48.64 30.58
CA ALA A 53 -9.87 48.57 30.92
C ALA A 53 -10.74 47.57 30.13
N THR A 54 -11.20 46.59 30.91
CA THR A 54 -12.19 45.52 30.73
C THR A 54 -13.60 46.05 30.46
N GLU A 55 -14.37 45.48 29.52
CA GLU A 55 -15.80 45.15 29.66
C GLU A 55 -16.21 44.05 28.65
N ASN A 56 -17.03 43.11 29.12
CA ASN A 56 -17.43 41.87 28.46
C ASN A 56 -18.11 42.07 27.09
N SER A 57 -17.68 41.29 26.10
CA SER A 57 -18.59 40.80 25.06
C SER A 57 -18.25 39.33 24.77
N SER A 58 -19.31 38.53 24.71
CA SER A 58 -19.30 37.08 24.59
C SER A 58 -18.66 36.64 23.28
N GLU A 59 -17.49 36.01 23.37
CA GLU A 59 -16.90 35.25 22.27
C GLU A 59 -16.71 33.80 22.75
N THR A 60 -17.22 32.89 21.95
CA THR A 60 -17.13 31.45 22.11
C THR A 60 -15.66 31.05 22.16
N ASP A 61 -15.15 30.74 23.35
CA ASP A 61 -13.81 30.17 23.51
C ASP A 61 -13.77 28.77 22.90
N ASN A 62 -13.54 28.71 21.58
CA ASN A 62 -12.88 27.61 20.90
C ASN A 62 -11.39 27.63 21.31
N SER A 63 -11.13 27.50 22.61
CA SER A 63 -9.85 27.06 23.11
C SER A 63 -9.78 25.56 22.85
N SER A 64 -9.50 25.23 21.59
CA SER A 64 -8.86 23.96 21.26
C SER A 64 -7.54 23.98 22.01
N ASN A 65 -7.53 23.38 23.19
CA ASN A 65 -6.31 22.81 23.73
C ASN A 65 -5.80 21.89 22.63
N GLU A 66 -4.86 22.39 21.82
CA GLU A 66 -3.91 21.60 21.06
C GLU A 66 -3.22 20.67 22.06
N ARG A 67 -3.90 19.56 22.38
CA ARG A 67 -3.25 18.40 22.93
C ARG A 67 -2.18 18.06 21.91
N LYS A 68 -0.97 17.83 22.41
CA LYS A 68 0.27 17.56 21.69
C LYS A 68 0.14 16.34 20.73
N GLU A 69 -0.59 16.49 19.64
CA GLU A 69 -0.79 15.48 18.58
C GLU A 69 0.05 15.80 17.34
N ASN A 70 1.15 16.55 17.51
CA ASN A 70 2.17 16.73 16.49
C ASN A 70 3.16 15.55 16.49
N LEU A 71 2.65 14.31 16.51
CA LEU A 71 3.47 13.10 16.66
C LEU A 71 4.08 12.62 15.34
N VAL A 72 3.44 12.91 14.20
CA VAL A 72 4.04 12.74 12.88
C VAL A 72 4.33 14.12 12.32
N LYS A 73 5.61 14.50 12.19
CA LYS A 73 5.96 15.68 11.41
C LYS A 73 5.49 15.40 9.99
N ASN A 74 4.42 16.06 9.53
CA ASN A 74 4.24 16.27 8.10
C ASN A 74 5.45 17.11 7.66
N ILE A 75 6.50 16.43 7.23
CA ILE A 75 7.68 17.10 6.70
C ILE A 75 7.24 17.70 5.37
N GLU A 76 7.50 18.99 5.20
CA GLU A 76 7.21 19.71 3.96
C GLU A 76 7.80 18.96 2.75
N GLY A 77 6.98 18.74 1.71
CA GLY A 77 7.38 18.07 0.48
C GLY A 77 7.02 16.58 0.37
N TYR A 78 6.57 15.91 1.44
CA TYR A 78 6.09 14.52 1.34
C TYR A 78 4.71 14.45 0.69
N GLN A 79 4.54 13.51 -0.24
CA GLN A 79 3.23 13.16 -0.76
C GLN A 79 2.54 12.16 0.17
N THR A 80 1.42 12.55 0.75
CA THR A 80 0.66 11.69 1.67
C THR A 80 -0.68 11.24 1.10
N PHE A 81 -1.18 10.12 1.63
CA PHE A 81 -2.49 9.54 1.34
C PHE A 81 -3.05 8.83 2.58
N SER A 82 -4.34 9.01 2.86
CA SER A 82 -5.03 8.29 3.94
C SER A 82 -6.14 7.44 3.36
N TYR A 83 -6.02 6.12 3.56
CA TYR A 83 -7.09 5.20 3.23
C TYR A 83 -8.27 5.43 4.18
N ASP A 84 -9.46 5.47 3.61
CA ASP A 84 -10.74 5.59 4.32
C ASP A 84 -11.69 4.57 3.70
N SER A 85 -12.08 3.57 4.49
CA SER A 85 -12.94 2.48 4.02
C SER A 85 -14.38 2.91 3.70
N SER A 86 -14.80 4.11 4.11
CA SER A 86 -16.09 4.71 3.73
C SER A 86 -16.05 5.38 2.35
N VAL A 87 -14.84 5.67 1.84
CA VAL A 87 -14.60 6.34 0.57
C VAL A 87 -14.09 5.36 -0.48
N TYR A 88 -13.10 4.54 -0.13
CA TYR A 88 -12.42 3.66 -1.07
C TYR A 88 -12.87 2.20 -0.93
N GLU A 89 -13.21 1.59 -2.06
CA GLU A 89 -13.38 0.14 -2.15
C GLU A 89 -12.05 -0.56 -2.43
N ILE A 90 -11.69 -1.56 -1.63
CA ILE A 90 -10.58 -2.47 -1.95
C ILE A 90 -11.04 -3.45 -3.03
N THR A 91 -10.31 -3.49 -4.14
CA THR A 91 -10.57 -4.37 -5.27
C THR A 91 -9.29 -4.99 -5.84
N ASN A 92 -9.43 -5.92 -6.76
CA ASN A 92 -8.35 -6.39 -7.65
C ASN A 92 -8.97 -7.16 -8.82
N ASP A 93 -8.13 -7.54 -9.79
CA ASP A 93 -8.55 -8.26 -10.99
C ASP A 93 -9.28 -9.58 -10.66
N ASN A 94 -8.77 -10.33 -9.68
CA ASN A 94 -9.35 -11.61 -9.29
C ASN A 94 -10.72 -11.43 -8.61
N LYS A 95 -10.85 -10.42 -7.73
CA LYS A 95 -12.14 -10.04 -7.10
C LYS A 95 -13.15 -9.64 -8.16
N PHE A 96 -12.76 -8.74 -9.07
CA PHE A 96 -13.64 -8.21 -10.10
C PHE A 96 -14.12 -9.30 -11.06
N LYS A 97 -13.20 -10.17 -11.50
CA LYS A 97 -13.48 -11.25 -12.47
C LYS A 97 -13.90 -12.56 -11.84
N LYS A 98 -13.99 -12.64 -10.51
CA LYS A 98 -14.31 -13.85 -9.73
C LYS A 98 -13.41 -15.05 -10.09
N ARG A 99 -12.09 -14.83 -10.10
CA ARG A 99 -11.07 -15.86 -10.44
C ARG A 99 -10.66 -16.68 -9.22
N LEU A 100 -10.36 -17.97 -9.44
CA LEU A 100 -9.95 -18.94 -8.41
C LEU A 100 -8.63 -18.65 -7.69
N ILE A 101 -7.84 -17.69 -8.19
CA ILE A 101 -6.57 -17.26 -7.59
C ILE A 101 -6.87 -16.21 -6.55
N SER A 102 -6.33 -16.43 -5.37
CA SER A 102 -6.87 -15.87 -4.15
C SER A 102 -6.03 -14.69 -3.65
N PRO A 103 -6.65 -13.60 -3.19
CA PRO A 103 -5.94 -12.57 -2.42
C PRO A 103 -5.38 -13.13 -1.10
N TYR A 104 -5.92 -14.26 -0.62
CA TYR A 104 -5.43 -15.05 0.50
C TYR A 104 -4.27 -16.01 0.13
N ASP A 105 -3.37 -15.64 -0.78
CA ASP A 105 -2.27 -16.53 -1.23
C ASP A 105 -1.21 -16.72 -0.12
N PHE A 106 -1.58 -17.51 0.89
CA PHE A 106 -0.71 -18.09 1.91
C PHE A 106 -0.39 -19.53 1.53
N GLU A 107 0.86 -19.96 1.72
CA GLU A 107 1.23 -21.37 1.53
C GLU A 107 0.42 -22.30 2.45
N ASP A 108 0.32 -21.95 3.74
CA ASP A 108 -0.39 -22.71 4.75
C ASP A 108 -0.75 -21.81 5.95
N SER A 109 -1.72 -22.23 6.75
CA SER A 109 -1.98 -21.66 8.07
C SER A 109 -1.11 -22.34 9.13
N PHE A 110 -0.63 -21.61 10.13
CA PHE A 110 0.28 -22.15 11.12
C PHE A 110 0.12 -21.50 12.49
N GLU A 111 0.54 -22.24 13.53
CA GLU A 111 0.67 -21.67 14.87
C GLU A 111 1.68 -20.51 14.87
N PRO A 112 1.31 -19.32 15.39
CA PRO A 112 2.17 -18.15 15.43
C PRO A 112 3.28 -18.34 16.48
N ASN A 113 4.36 -18.98 16.06
CA ASN A 113 5.59 -19.16 16.83
C ASN A 113 6.80 -18.81 15.96
N TYR A 114 7.95 -18.59 16.60
CA TYR A 114 9.18 -18.20 15.89
C TYR A 114 9.55 -19.13 14.75
N THR A 115 9.44 -20.45 14.96
CA THR A 115 9.83 -21.45 13.96
C THR A 115 9.03 -21.34 12.66
N ASN A 116 7.75 -21.02 12.77
CA ASN A 116 6.89 -20.84 11.60
C ASN A 116 7.03 -19.45 10.99
N LEU A 117 7.02 -18.40 11.82
CA LEU A 117 7.13 -17.01 11.35
C LEU A 117 8.48 -16.70 10.70
N LYS A 118 9.56 -17.37 11.13
CA LYS A 118 10.90 -17.16 10.54
C LYS A 118 11.03 -17.59 9.08
N ARG A 119 10.03 -18.30 8.53
CA ARG A 119 9.94 -18.63 7.10
C ARG A 119 9.62 -17.40 6.25
N PHE A 120 8.98 -16.39 6.84
CA PHE A 120 8.50 -15.19 6.16
C PHE A 120 9.21 -13.92 6.65
N MET A 121 9.62 -13.89 7.92
CA MET A 121 10.19 -12.71 8.57
C MET A 121 11.48 -13.07 9.30
N ARG A 122 12.45 -12.17 9.39
CA ARG A 122 13.76 -12.45 10.02
C ARG A 122 13.72 -12.35 11.54
N ALA A 123 13.05 -11.33 12.07
CA ALA A 123 12.90 -11.06 13.50
C ALA A 123 11.45 -10.63 13.78
N PRO A 124 10.51 -11.60 13.81
CA PRO A 124 9.10 -11.30 14.01
C PRO A 124 8.85 -10.72 15.40
N VAL A 125 8.07 -9.65 15.47
CA VAL A 125 7.61 -9.04 16.73
C VAL A 125 6.12 -8.78 16.61
N VAL A 126 5.33 -9.34 17.51
CA VAL A 126 3.88 -9.10 17.60
C VAL A 126 3.65 -7.84 18.41
N VAL A 127 2.90 -6.91 17.83
CA VAL A 127 2.59 -5.63 18.44
C VAL A 127 1.10 -5.33 18.37
N LYS A 128 0.64 -4.57 19.36
CA LYS A 128 -0.56 -3.76 19.26
C LYS A 128 -0.15 -2.35 18.85
N CYS A 129 -0.83 -1.78 17.87
CA CYS A 129 -0.52 -0.44 17.39
C CYS A 129 -1.77 0.28 16.90
N HIS A 130 -1.68 1.60 16.71
CA HIS A 130 -2.71 2.39 16.04
C HIS A 130 -2.10 3.32 14.99
N VAL A 131 -2.88 3.64 13.96
CA VAL A 131 -2.43 4.53 12.88
C VAL A 131 -2.46 5.98 13.35
N VAL A 132 -1.31 6.66 13.25
CA VAL A 132 -1.10 8.00 13.82
C VAL A 132 -0.94 9.12 12.78
N GLY A 133 -0.98 8.79 11.49
CA GLY A 133 -0.77 9.76 10.44
C GLY A 133 -1.20 9.27 9.08
N ASP A 134 -0.97 10.11 8.08
CA ASP A 134 -1.23 9.79 6.69
C ASP A 134 -0.06 8.96 6.12
N SER A 135 -0.36 8.07 5.18
CA SER A 135 0.60 7.17 4.58
C SER A 135 1.49 7.90 3.58
N TYR A 136 2.77 7.53 3.52
CA TYR A 136 3.69 8.01 2.49
C TYR A 136 3.53 7.23 1.22
N PHE A 137 3.32 7.94 0.10
CA PHE A 137 3.24 7.35 -1.22
C PHE A 137 4.58 7.52 -1.94
N ILE A 138 5.35 6.44 -2.00
CA ILE A 138 6.65 6.41 -2.67
C ILE A 138 6.45 5.85 -4.06
N LEU A 139 6.80 6.62 -5.08
CA LEU A 139 6.79 6.23 -6.49
C LEU A 139 8.20 6.38 -7.07
N GLU A 140 8.76 5.29 -7.58
CA GLU A 140 10.09 5.29 -8.21
C GLU A 140 11.18 5.92 -7.34
N GLY A 141 11.11 5.68 -6.03
CA GLY A 141 12.04 6.28 -5.08
C GLY A 141 11.81 7.77 -4.84
N LYS A 142 10.57 8.27 -4.98
CA LYS A 142 10.19 9.63 -4.58
C LYS A 142 8.88 9.65 -3.82
N CYS A 143 8.80 10.42 -2.75
CA CYS A 143 7.57 10.75 -2.05
C CYS A 143 7.35 12.25 -2.16
N GLY A 144 6.56 12.68 -3.16
CA GLY A 144 6.45 14.09 -3.51
C GLY A 144 7.80 14.65 -3.96
N ASP A 145 8.28 15.68 -3.27
CA ASP A 145 9.56 16.35 -3.53
C ASP A 145 10.76 15.65 -2.85
N VAL A 146 10.50 14.60 -2.08
CA VAL A 146 11.52 13.91 -1.27
C VAL A 146 12.02 12.66 -1.98
N GLU A 147 13.33 12.54 -2.17
CA GLU A 147 13.95 11.34 -2.76
C GLU A 147 14.21 10.24 -1.72
N PHE A 148 13.76 9.04 -2.07
CA PHE A 148 13.94 7.76 -1.40
C PHE A 148 14.90 6.89 -2.21
N ASN A 149 16.20 7.01 -1.95
CA ASN A 149 17.23 6.25 -2.66
C ASN A 149 17.61 4.98 -1.88
N ARG A 150 17.03 3.80 -2.16
CA ARG A 150 17.62 2.56 -1.60
C ARG A 150 19.03 2.38 -2.17
N ASP A 151 19.97 1.87 -1.35
CA ASP A 151 21.39 1.68 -1.73
C ASP A 151 21.54 1.22 -3.18
N GLY A 152 22.57 1.71 -3.88
CA GLY A 152 22.69 1.87 -5.35
C GLY A 152 22.46 0.65 -6.28
N HIS A 153 22.01 -0.48 -5.76
CA HIS A 153 21.51 -1.65 -6.46
C HIS A 153 19.99 -1.62 -6.73
N ASP A 154 19.20 -0.85 -5.96
CA ASP A 154 17.72 -0.75 -6.08
C ASP A 154 17.27 0.56 -6.73
N LYS A 155 18.02 1.05 -7.73
CA LYS A 155 17.60 2.17 -8.58
C LYS A 155 16.51 1.69 -9.54
N GLY A 156 15.27 1.72 -9.09
CA GLY A 156 14.10 1.64 -9.94
C GLY A 156 13.00 0.71 -9.44
N VAL A 157 11.77 1.10 -9.80
CA VAL A 157 10.58 0.24 -9.90
C VAL A 157 9.95 -0.21 -8.57
N TYR A 158 9.84 0.68 -7.59
CA TYR A 158 8.97 0.41 -6.44
C TYR A 158 7.97 1.55 -6.23
N THR A 159 6.69 1.20 -6.37
CA THR A 159 5.59 1.94 -5.74
C THR A 159 5.36 1.29 -4.39
N CYS A 160 5.57 2.02 -3.30
CA CYS A 160 5.34 1.51 -1.95
C CYS A 160 4.54 2.52 -1.15
N ILE A 161 3.64 2.01 -0.31
CA ILE A 161 2.90 2.82 0.63
C ILE A 161 3.38 2.48 2.03
N TYR A 162 3.66 3.50 2.82
CA TYR A 162 4.15 3.34 4.18
C TYR A 162 3.27 4.10 5.16
N THR A 163 2.56 3.36 6.00
CA THR A 163 1.57 3.93 6.91
C THR A 163 2.17 4.03 8.31
N PRO A 164 2.21 5.25 8.91
CA PRO A 164 2.77 5.43 10.24
C PRO A 164 1.84 4.89 11.32
N VAL A 165 2.35 3.94 12.09
CA VAL A 165 1.67 3.39 13.27
C VAL A 165 2.52 3.62 14.51
N MET A 166 1.87 3.87 15.65
CA MET A 166 2.52 3.94 16.94
C MET A 166 2.35 2.61 17.67
N ILE A 167 3.43 2.05 18.19
CA ILE A 167 3.41 0.83 18.99
C ILE A 167 2.80 1.13 20.37
N ASP A 168 1.65 0.56 20.67
CA ASP A 168 0.99 0.65 21.96
C ASP A 168 1.55 -0.40 22.94
N GLU A 169 1.80 -1.61 22.43
CA GLU A 169 2.24 -2.76 23.23
C GLU A 169 3.11 -3.68 22.38
N ILE A 170 4.20 -4.19 22.97
CA ILE A 170 4.96 -5.31 22.42
C ILE A 170 4.46 -6.58 23.11
N ILE A 171 3.82 -7.45 22.35
CA ILE A 171 3.11 -8.63 22.86
C ILE A 171 4.03 -9.84 22.93
N ASP A 172 4.79 -10.11 21.87
CA ASP A 172 5.62 -11.30 21.74
C ASP A 172 6.80 -11.01 20.79
N ASP A 173 8.03 -11.07 21.29
CA ASP A 173 9.26 -10.97 20.51
C ASP A 173 9.87 -12.35 20.20
N PHE A 174 9.20 -13.41 20.65
CA PHE A 174 9.63 -14.80 20.58
C PHE A 174 11.05 -15.06 21.11
N GLY A 175 11.52 -14.25 22.07
CA GLY A 175 12.88 -14.31 22.60
C GLY A 175 13.95 -13.78 21.64
N VAL A 176 13.55 -13.19 20.51
CA VAL A 176 14.44 -12.44 19.62
C VAL A 176 14.49 -11.02 20.15
N LYS A 177 15.68 -10.55 20.53
CA LYS A 177 15.84 -9.16 20.98
C LYS A 177 15.35 -8.21 19.88
N THR A 178 14.30 -7.46 20.16
CA THR A 178 13.78 -6.41 19.31
C THR A 178 14.40 -5.05 19.64
N ASP A 179 14.56 -4.20 18.63
CA ASP A 179 14.94 -2.80 18.79
C ASP A 179 13.73 -1.86 18.86
N TYR A 180 12.51 -2.39 18.76
CA TYR A 180 11.27 -1.63 18.93
C TYR A 180 10.95 -1.41 20.41
N ASN A 181 10.32 -0.27 20.70
CA ASN A 181 9.81 0.10 22.02
C ASN A 181 8.37 0.58 21.91
N THR A 182 7.59 0.42 22.99
CA THR A 182 6.31 1.13 23.13
C THR A 182 6.50 2.63 22.94
N GLY A 183 5.63 3.24 22.14
CA GLY A 183 5.70 4.64 21.74
C GLY A 183 6.52 4.90 20.48
N ASP A 184 7.24 3.91 19.95
CA ASP A 184 7.90 4.05 18.65
C ASP A 184 6.86 4.27 17.54
N ILE A 185 7.14 5.23 16.66
CA ILE A 185 6.43 5.38 15.39
C ILE A 185 7.18 4.57 14.34
N VAL A 186 6.47 3.63 13.72
CA VAL A 186 6.98 2.74 12.68
C VAL A 186 6.14 2.93 11.43
N TYR A 187 6.81 3.10 10.29
CA TYR A 187 6.21 3.20 8.98
C TYR A 187 6.14 1.81 8.38
N VAL A 188 4.93 1.26 8.33
CA VAL A 188 4.68 -0.13 7.92
C VAL A 188 4.30 -0.17 6.46
N MET A 189 4.92 -1.09 5.70
CA MET A 189 4.64 -1.26 4.28
C MET A 189 3.24 -1.83 4.05
N GLU A 190 2.46 -1.17 3.20
CA GLU A 190 1.22 -1.68 2.65
C GLU A 190 1.35 -1.90 1.15
N ASP A 191 0.86 -3.05 0.69
CA ASP A 191 0.91 -3.46 -0.71
C ASP A 191 -0.43 -3.18 -1.39
N TYR A 192 -0.60 -1.93 -1.83
CA TYR A 192 -1.75 -1.53 -2.64
C TYR A 192 -1.39 -0.41 -3.61
N ILE A 193 -2.21 -0.27 -4.65
CA ILE A 193 -2.08 0.72 -5.71
C ILE A 193 -3.28 1.66 -5.64
N LEU A 194 -3.00 2.97 -5.63
CA LEU A 194 -4.01 4.01 -5.83
C LEU A 194 -4.44 4.04 -7.29
N THR A 195 -5.74 4.01 -7.59
CA THR A 195 -6.22 4.12 -8.97
C THR A 195 -6.29 5.57 -9.45
N GLU A 196 -6.37 6.52 -8.52
CA GLU A 196 -6.31 7.94 -8.79
C GLU A 196 -4.89 8.40 -9.09
N SER A 197 -4.76 9.30 -10.06
CA SER A 197 -3.48 9.92 -10.41
C SER A 197 -3.02 10.87 -9.30
N TYR A 198 -1.86 10.60 -8.72
CA TYR A 198 -1.15 11.45 -7.79
C TYR A 198 0.19 11.89 -8.39
N ASN A 199 0.51 13.18 -8.28
CA ASN A 199 1.76 13.78 -8.79
C ASN A 199 2.05 13.42 -10.27
N ASN A 200 1.03 13.49 -11.14
CA ASN A 200 1.09 13.16 -12.56
C ASN A 200 1.52 11.70 -12.88
N ASN A 201 1.42 10.78 -11.92
CA ASN A 201 1.62 9.37 -12.21
C ASN A 201 0.46 8.81 -13.06
N LYS A 202 0.68 7.63 -13.63
CA LYS A 202 -0.33 6.92 -14.43
C LYS A 202 -0.54 5.52 -13.83
N PRO A 203 -1.29 5.41 -12.73
CA PRO A 203 -1.36 4.16 -11.97
C PRO A 203 -2.00 2.99 -12.74
N LEU A 204 -2.74 3.30 -13.82
CA LEU A 204 -3.42 2.31 -14.66
C LEU A 204 -2.74 2.11 -16.03
N GLU A 205 -1.55 2.69 -16.27
CA GLU A 205 -0.84 2.58 -17.57
C GLU A 205 -0.54 1.12 -17.92
N TRP A 206 -0.20 0.29 -16.95
CA TRP A 206 0.01 -1.15 -17.14
C TRP A 206 -1.23 -1.87 -17.72
N LEU A 207 -2.43 -1.45 -17.32
CA LEU A 207 -3.69 -2.03 -17.79
C LEU A 207 -4.02 -1.50 -19.20
N ASP A 208 -3.74 -0.22 -19.45
CA ASP A 208 -3.88 0.38 -20.77
C ASP A 208 -2.92 -0.26 -21.80
N GLU A 209 -1.71 -0.61 -21.38
CA GLU A 209 -0.75 -1.37 -22.19
C GLU A 209 -1.20 -2.81 -22.44
N SER A 210 -1.67 -3.52 -21.40
CA SER A 210 -2.23 -4.87 -21.53
C SER A 210 -3.37 -4.93 -22.55
N ILE A 211 -4.31 -3.97 -22.48
CA ILE A 211 -5.44 -3.85 -23.41
C ILE A 211 -4.94 -3.69 -24.85
N LYS A 212 -3.98 -2.78 -25.09
CA LYS A 212 -3.40 -2.54 -26.43
C LYS A 212 -2.67 -3.77 -26.98
N ASP A 213 -1.95 -4.49 -26.14
CA ASP A 213 -1.23 -5.70 -26.54
C ASP A 213 -2.21 -6.81 -26.94
N ILE A 214 -3.31 -6.99 -26.21
CA ILE A 214 -4.36 -7.97 -26.56
C ILE A 214 -5.04 -7.57 -27.88
N GLU A 215 -5.37 -6.29 -28.07
CA GLU A 215 -5.93 -5.80 -29.34
C GLU A 215 -5.03 -6.13 -30.54
N LYS A 216 -3.73 -5.88 -30.39
CA LYS A 216 -2.73 -6.20 -31.41
C LYS A 216 -2.62 -7.70 -31.67
N VAL A 217 -2.75 -8.54 -30.64
CA VAL A 217 -2.77 -10.00 -30.82
C VAL A 217 -3.98 -10.42 -31.63
N ILE A 218 -5.17 -9.89 -31.34
CA ILE A 218 -6.41 -10.20 -32.08
C ILE A 218 -6.28 -9.78 -33.54
N GLU A 219 -5.81 -8.56 -33.83
CA GLU A 219 -5.66 -8.04 -35.19
C GLU A 219 -4.71 -8.89 -36.06
N ASN A 220 -3.65 -9.44 -35.45
CA ASN A 220 -2.63 -10.20 -36.17
C ASN A 220 -2.95 -11.70 -36.30
N ASN A 221 -4.01 -12.20 -35.65
CA ASN A 221 -4.39 -13.61 -35.69
C ASN A 221 -5.69 -13.81 -36.47
N SER A 222 -5.63 -14.63 -37.52
CA SER A 222 -6.80 -15.02 -38.35
C SER A 222 -7.49 -16.29 -37.85
N ASP A 223 -7.02 -16.88 -36.75
CA ASP A 223 -7.62 -18.07 -36.13
C ASP A 223 -8.79 -17.66 -35.23
N ASN A 224 -10.00 -18.12 -35.58
CA ASN A 224 -11.26 -17.73 -34.96
C ASN A 224 -11.33 -18.11 -33.47
N TYR A 225 -10.67 -19.20 -33.05
CA TYR A 225 -10.70 -19.65 -31.66
C TYR A 225 -9.87 -18.76 -30.73
N LEU A 226 -8.67 -18.36 -31.16
CA LEU A 226 -7.82 -17.46 -30.38
C LEU A 226 -8.43 -16.05 -30.32
N ALA A 227 -8.98 -15.57 -31.43
CA ALA A 227 -9.66 -14.28 -31.48
C ALA A 227 -10.86 -14.21 -30.50
N GLU A 228 -11.62 -15.30 -30.36
CA GLU A 228 -12.72 -15.39 -29.39
C GLU A 228 -12.22 -15.34 -27.94
N GLN A 229 -11.23 -16.17 -27.59
CA GLN A 229 -10.67 -16.21 -26.22
C GLN A 229 -10.00 -14.88 -25.81
N PHE A 230 -9.22 -14.28 -26.71
CA PHE A 230 -8.62 -12.97 -26.44
C PHE A 230 -9.67 -11.85 -26.44
N GLY A 231 -10.75 -11.98 -27.22
CA GLY A 231 -11.88 -11.05 -27.21
C GLY A 231 -12.60 -11.01 -25.86
N GLU A 232 -12.86 -12.16 -25.25
CA GLU A 232 -13.45 -12.23 -23.91
C GLU A 232 -12.53 -11.59 -22.85
N ALA A 233 -11.23 -11.88 -22.91
CA ALA A 233 -10.26 -11.27 -22.01
C ALA A 233 -10.18 -9.74 -22.18
N LEU A 234 -10.15 -9.27 -23.43
CA LEU A 234 -10.11 -7.84 -23.77
C LEU A 234 -11.33 -7.09 -23.22
N GLU A 235 -12.53 -7.62 -23.46
CA GLU A 235 -13.76 -7.02 -22.95
C GLU A 235 -13.82 -7.02 -21.42
N SER A 236 -13.25 -8.07 -20.79
CA SER A 236 -13.14 -8.12 -19.33
C SER A 236 -12.16 -7.08 -18.78
N ASP A 237 -11.01 -6.87 -19.43
CA ASP A 237 -10.01 -5.87 -19.05
C ASP A 237 -10.55 -4.45 -19.23
N LYS A 238 -11.26 -4.17 -20.33
CA LYS A 238 -11.94 -2.89 -20.57
C LYS A 238 -12.97 -2.58 -19.48
N LYS A 239 -13.82 -3.55 -19.13
CA LYS A 239 -14.80 -3.39 -18.03
C LYS A 239 -14.13 -3.14 -16.69
N TYR A 240 -13.02 -3.84 -16.41
CA TYR A 240 -12.27 -3.63 -15.17
C TYR A 240 -11.65 -2.23 -15.15
N ARG A 241 -11.04 -1.80 -16.26
CA ARG A 241 -10.48 -0.46 -16.43
C ARG A 241 -11.52 0.63 -16.22
N ASP A 242 -12.71 0.47 -16.80
CA ASP A 242 -13.84 1.39 -16.62
C ASP A 242 -14.30 1.43 -15.16
N TYR A 243 -14.41 0.26 -14.52
CA TYR A 243 -14.78 0.14 -13.11
C TYR A 243 -13.80 0.88 -12.20
N LEU A 244 -12.49 0.68 -12.37
CA LEU A 244 -11.45 1.36 -11.58
C LEU A 244 -11.49 2.88 -11.70
N THR A 245 -11.91 3.43 -12.86
CA THR A 245 -12.03 4.88 -13.06
C THR A 245 -13.38 5.48 -12.71
N SER A 246 -14.42 4.66 -12.60
CA SER A 246 -15.78 5.11 -12.25
C SER A 246 -16.08 5.00 -10.76
N HIS A 247 -15.19 4.34 -9.99
CA HIS A 247 -15.35 4.11 -8.57
C HIS A 247 -14.09 4.53 -7.82
N GLN A 248 -14.26 5.07 -6.61
CA GLN A 248 -13.16 5.31 -5.69
C GLN A 248 -12.65 3.96 -5.18
N THR A 249 -11.49 3.55 -5.69
CA THR A 249 -10.97 2.20 -5.51
C THR A 249 -9.49 2.22 -5.18
N VAL A 250 -9.04 1.20 -4.48
CA VAL A 250 -7.63 0.85 -4.35
C VAL A 250 -7.44 -0.60 -4.77
N ILE A 251 -6.36 -0.89 -5.48
CA ILE A 251 -6.05 -2.26 -5.89
C ILE A 251 -5.16 -2.88 -4.81
N SER A 252 -5.63 -3.91 -4.12
CA SER A 252 -4.83 -4.63 -3.12
C SER A 252 -5.10 -6.12 -3.12
N THR A 253 -4.08 -6.88 -2.72
CA THR A 253 -4.17 -8.30 -2.36
C THR A 253 -4.53 -8.51 -0.88
N ARG A 254 -4.55 -7.44 -0.07
CA ARG A 254 -4.93 -7.48 1.35
C ARG A 254 -6.41 -7.21 1.54
N THR A 255 -7.01 -7.85 2.54
CA THR A 255 -8.42 -7.64 2.91
C THR A 255 -8.64 -6.47 3.85
N VAL A 256 -7.58 -6.06 4.54
CA VAL A 256 -7.54 -4.95 5.49
C VAL A 256 -6.38 -4.04 5.08
N LEU A 257 -6.70 -2.76 4.92
CA LEU A 257 -5.73 -1.67 4.81
C LEU A 257 -5.82 -0.80 6.07
N LEU A 258 -4.72 -0.15 6.41
CA LEU A 258 -4.60 0.62 7.64
C LEU A 258 -5.31 1.97 7.52
N GLU A 259 -6.34 2.15 8.35
CA GLU A 259 -7.13 3.37 8.43
C GLU A 259 -6.72 4.24 9.64
N LYS A 260 -6.67 5.56 9.43
CA LYS A 260 -6.23 6.54 10.43
C LYS A 260 -7.07 6.47 11.70
N GLY A 261 -6.41 6.45 12.86
CA GLY A 261 -7.07 6.36 14.16
C GLY A 261 -7.52 4.95 14.57
N GLN A 262 -7.45 3.97 13.67
CA GLN A 262 -7.81 2.59 13.99
C GLN A 262 -6.64 1.83 14.63
N SER A 263 -6.99 0.84 15.44
CA SER A 263 -6.04 -0.01 16.17
C SER A 263 -5.97 -1.41 15.56
N TYR A 264 -4.75 -1.96 15.53
CA TYR A 264 -4.44 -3.23 14.89
C TYR A 264 -3.53 -4.09 15.78
N LEU A 265 -3.65 -5.41 15.64
CA LEU A 265 -2.59 -6.34 15.99
C LEU A 265 -1.84 -6.72 14.71
N MET A 266 -0.52 -6.49 14.73
CA MET A 266 0.35 -6.70 13.59
C MET A 266 1.59 -7.49 14.01
N ILE A 267 2.23 -8.13 13.04
CA ILE A 267 3.55 -8.76 13.23
C ILE A 267 4.54 -8.01 12.36
N PHE A 268 5.48 -7.31 12.97
CA PHE A 268 6.56 -6.59 12.28
C PHE A 268 7.78 -7.50 12.10
N ASP A 269 8.53 -7.29 11.02
CA ASP A 269 9.88 -7.85 10.88
C ASP A 269 10.92 -6.90 11.51
N GLU A 270 12.21 -7.22 11.41
CA GLU A 270 13.29 -6.31 11.74
C GLU A 270 13.18 -4.97 10.98
N LYS A 271 13.67 -3.90 11.61
CA LYS A 271 13.74 -2.57 11.00
C LYS A 271 14.45 -2.67 9.64
N ALA A 272 13.82 -2.12 8.62
CA ALA A 272 14.37 -2.10 7.27
C ALA A 272 15.70 -1.33 7.28
N ARG A 273 16.78 -2.06 6.99
CA ARG A 273 18.12 -1.48 6.83
C ARG A 273 18.24 -1.03 5.37
N GLY A 274 17.99 0.25 5.10
CA GLY A 274 18.12 0.79 3.74
C GLY A 274 17.40 2.10 3.46
N PHE A 275 16.46 2.52 4.32
CA PHE A 275 15.87 3.85 4.26
C PHE A 275 16.63 4.75 5.23
N VAL A 276 17.63 5.48 4.70
CA VAL A 276 18.62 6.20 5.53
C VAL A 276 18.39 7.73 5.55
N PHE A 277 17.29 8.21 4.98
CA PHE A 277 17.20 9.62 4.54
C PHE A 277 16.39 10.53 5.46
N ASP A 278 15.45 9.99 6.23
CA ASP A 278 14.49 10.77 7.01
C ASP A 278 14.46 10.42 8.50
N ASN A 279 15.37 9.55 8.95
CA ASN A 279 15.46 9.00 10.31
C ASN A 279 14.17 8.30 10.80
N ASN A 280 13.24 7.98 9.90
CA ASN A 280 12.05 7.21 10.25
C ASN A 280 12.37 5.72 10.36
N GLN A 281 11.58 5.01 11.17
CA GLN A 281 11.69 3.58 11.31
C GLN A 281 10.77 2.90 10.32
N TYR A 282 11.31 2.11 9.40
CA TYR A 282 10.54 1.39 8.40
C TYR A 282 10.51 -0.10 8.71
N ALA A 283 9.38 -0.76 8.47
CA ALA A 283 9.24 -2.20 8.69
C ALA A 283 8.38 -2.85 7.61
N ALA A 284 8.78 -4.05 7.20
CA ALA A 284 7.84 -4.99 6.57
C ALA A 284 6.95 -5.59 7.67
N ASN A 285 5.75 -6.00 7.30
CA ASN A 285 4.85 -6.73 8.18
C ASN A 285 4.35 -8.02 7.54
N TYR A 286 3.96 -8.95 8.39
CA TYR A 286 3.21 -10.11 7.97
C TYR A 286 1.85 -9.67 7.39
N THR A 287 1.43 -10.30 6.30
CA THR A 287 0.30 -9.83 5.50
C THR A 287 -1.08 -9.99 6.20
N VAL A 288 -1.20 -10.87 7.20
CA VAL A 288 -2.41 -10.90 8.06
C VAL A 288 -2.33 -9.81 9.11
N THR A 289 -3.25 -8.86 9.01
CA THR A 289 -3.50 -7.82 10.01
C THR A 289 -4.80 -8.13 10.74
N PHE A 290 -4.80 -7.95 12.06
CA PHE A 290 -6.01 -8.06 12.86
C PHE A 290 -6.54 -6.68 13.20
N ASP A 291 -7.64 -6.29 12.57
CA ASP A 291 -8.39 -5.10 12.94
C ASP A 291 -9.03 -5.31 14.32
N LEU A 292 -8.65 -4.49 15.30
CA LEU A 292 -9.11 -4.63 16.67
C LEU A 292 -10.53 -4.10 16.90
N GLU A 293 -11.12 -3.44 15.91
CA GLU A 293 -12.53 -3.03 15.95
C GLU A 293 -13.47 -4.14 15.45
N ASN A 294 -12.92 -5.21 14.85
CA ASN A 294 -13.68 -6.30 14.27
C ASN A 294 -13.35 -7.65 14.91
N ASP A 295 -14.42 -8.39 15.25
CA ASP A 295 -14.32 -9.66 15.96
C ASP A 295 -14.24 -10.89 15.04
N ALA A 296 -14.11 -10.66 13.73
CA ALA A 296 -14.09 -11.65 12.65
C ALA A 296 -13.12 -11.20 11.54
N PRO A 297 -12.55 -12.14 10.74
CA PRO A 297 -11.71 -11.78 9.60
C PRO A 297 -12.50 -11.01 8.55
N LYS A 298 -11.91 -9.98 7.96
CA LYS A 298 -12.54 -9.23 6.87
C LYS A 298 -12.49 -10.04 5.57
N VAL A 299 -13.65 -10.20 4.93
CA VAL A 299 -13.85 -10.94 3.68
C VAL A 299 -14.12 -9.98 2.53
N TYR A 300 -13.83 -10.38 1.29
CA TYR A 300 -14.02 -9.51 0.11
C TYR A 300 -15.46 -9.43 -0.35
N MET A 301 -16.18 -10.55 -0.27
CA MET A 301 -17.58 -10.66 -0.65
C MET A 301 -18.40 -11.12 0.55
N SER A 302 -18.61 -12.41 0.67
CA SER A 302 -19.22 -13.09 1.81
C SER A 302 -18.39 -14.32 2.15
N GLU A 303 -18.54 -14.88 3.34
CA GLU A 303 -17.81 -16.10 3.71
C GLU A 303 -18.12 -17.27 2.75
N GLU A 304 -19.35 -17.37 2.27
CA GLU A 304 -19.77 -18.40 1.31
C GLU A 304 -19.15 -18.15 -0.08
N GLU A 305 -19.25 -16.92 -0.60
CA GLU A 305 -18.66 -16.60 -1.90
C GLU A 305 -17.13 -16.69 -1.88
N ASP A 306 -16.47 -16.20 -0.84
CA ASP A 306 -15.01 -16.29 -0.74
C ASP A 306 -14.55 -17.75 -0.62
N ALA A 307 -15.33 -18.61 0.05
CA ALA A 307 -15.03 -20.05 0.10
C ALA A 307 -15.19 -20.74 -1.26
N ASP A 308 -16.17 -20.32 -2.06
CA ASP A 308 -16.42 -20.89 -3.40
C ASP A 308 -15.42 -20.37 -4.45
N TYR A 309 -15.03 -19.10 -4.36
CA TYR A 309 -14.18 -18.46 -5.36
C TYR A 309 -12.70 -18.43 -4.99
N PHE A 310 -12.30 -18.52 -3.73
CA PHE A 310 -10.90 -18.34 -3.34
C PHE A 310 -10.34 -19.56 -2.60
N ASN A 311 -9.47 -20.32 -3.31
CA ASN A 311 -8.78 -21.48 -2.74
C ASN A 311 -7.91 -21.14 -1.51
N GLY A 312 -7.56 -19.89 -1.26
CA GLY A 312 -6.79 -19.49 -0.07
C GLY A 312 -7.65 -19.11 1.13
N TYR A 313 -8.97 -18.93 0.96
CA TYR A 313 -9.86 -18.38 1.99
C TYR A 313 -9.81 -19.16 3.31
N TYR A 314 -9.85 -20.50 3.25
CA TYR A 314 -9.79 -21.32 4.46
C TYR A 314 -8.49 -21.11 5.23
N ARG A 315 -7.35 -20.94 4.54
CA ARG A 315 -6.05 -20.69 5.19
C ARG A 315 -6.02 -19.35 5.89
N TYR A 316 -6.59 -18.32 5.27
CA TYR A 316 -6.70 -17.01 5.90
C TYR A 316 -7.56 -17.07 7.17
N ARG A 317 -8.73 -17.72 7.10
CA ARG A 317 -9.60 -17.90 8.27
C ARG A 317 -8.91 -18.69 9.38
N ASP A 318 -8.20 -19.77 9.03
CA ASP A 318 -7.50 -20.61 9.99
C ASP A 318 -6.30 -19.85 10.60
N GLN A 319 -5.54 -19.10 9.80
CA GLN A 319 -4.45 -18.26 10.29
C GLN A 319 -4.95 -17.17 11.24
N TRP A 320 -6.05 -16.52 10.89
CA TRP A 320 -6.72 -15.54 11.74
C TRP A 320 -7.18 -16.18 13.06
N LYS A 321 -7.76 -17.39 13.00
CA LYS A 321 -8.15 -18.15 14.20
C LYS A 321 -6.95 -18.44 15.11
N TYR A 322 -5.82 -18.91 14.59
CA TYR A 322 -4.63 -19.17 15.40
C TYR A 322 -4.09 -17.90 16.07
N LEU A 323 -4.11 -16.77 15.36
CA LEU A 323 -3.72 -15.48 15.93
C LEU A 323 -4.70 -15.03 17.02
N LYS A 324 -6.02 -15.19 16.82
CA LYS A 324 -7.04 -14.89 17.84
C LYS A 324 -6.91 -15.78 19.07
N GLU A 325 -6.70 -17.08 18.89
CA GLU A 325 -6.56 -18.01 20.02
C GLU A 325 -5.32 -17.70 20.87
N LYS A 326 -4.22 -17.27 20.25
CA LYS A 326 -2.98 -16.95 20.98
C LYS A 326 -2.99 -15.54 21.58
N TYR A 327 -3.46 -14.55 20.84
CA TYR A 327 -3.32 -13.13 21.20
C TYR A 327 -4.65 -12.42 21.48
N GLY A 328 -5.76 -13.16 21.51
CA GLY A 328 -7.13 -12.66 21.70
C GLY A 328 -7.35 -11.81 22.96
N ASP A 329 -6.54 -12.01 24.00
CA ASP A 329 -6.64 -11.24 25.25
C ASP A 329 -6.17 -9.78 25.10
N HIS A 330 -5.42 -9.46 24.04
CA HIS A 330 -4.92 -8.10 23.75
C HIS A 330 -5.92 -7.23 22.98
N PHE A 331 -7.05 -7.82 22.59
CA PHE A 331 -8.14 -7.15 21.90
C PHE A 331 -8.87 -6.19 22.84
N LYS A 332 -9.44 -5.12 22.30
CA LYS A 332 -10.40 -4.32 23.06
C LYS A 332 -11.62 -5.21 23.37
N LYS A 333 -12.13 -5.15 24.59
CA LYS A 333 -13.41 -5.75 24.97
C LYS A 333 -14.56 -4.82 24.66
#